data_AF-A0A8H8WSF7-F1
#
_entry.id   AF-A0A8H8WSF7-F1
#
_cell.length_a   1.000
_cell.length_b   1.000
_cell.length_c   1.000
_cell.angle_alpha   90.00
_cell.angle_beta   90.00
_cell.angle_gamma   90.00
#
_symmetry.space_group_name_H-M   'P 1'
#
loop_
_entity.id
_entity.type
_entity.pdbx_description
1 polymer ?
#
loop_
_entity_poly.entity_id
_entity_poly.type
_entity_poly.pdbx_seq_one_letter_code
_entity_poly.pdbx_strand_id
1 'polypeptide(L)' 'MPSLDDIVAAAAGEERDAFRRAMAEDLETARRSRGGRGFLPAERPADLARTLGRDRRERRLRRLAG' A
#
# COMPACT_ATOMS: atom_id res chain seq x y z
N MET A 1 -8.20 14.90 9.97
CA MET A 1 -8.39 13.45 10.23
C MET A 1 -7.36 13.02 11.26
N PRO A 2 -7.74 12.21 12.26
CA PRO A 2 -6.78 11.69 13.23
C PRO A 2 -5.73 10.83 12.52
N SER A 3 -4.48 10.92 12.96
CA SER A 3 -3.40 10.07 12.48
C SER A 3 -3.52 8.66 13.04
N LEU A 4 -2.79 7.70 12.46
CA LEU A 4 -2.74 6.34 12.98
C LEU A 4 -2.26 6.31 14.44
N ASP A 5 -1.28 7.15 14.78
CA ASP A 5 -0.75 7.25 16.14
C ASP A 5 -1.77 7.83 17.12
N ASP A 6 -2.61 8.77 16.67
CA ASP A 6 -3.70 9.34 17.50
C ASP A 6 -4.77 8.30 17.81
N ILE A 7 -5.13 7.46 16.82
CA ILE A 7 -6.12 6.37 17.00
C ILE A 7 -5.56 5.32 17.95
N VAL A 8 -4.29 4.96 17.78
CA VAL A 8 -3.58 3.97 18.61
C VAL A 8 -3.35 4.48 20.03
N ALA A 9 -3.20 5.79 20.24
CA ALA A 9 -3.05 6.40 21.55
C ALA A 9 -4.39 6.55 22.31
N ALA A 10 -5.50 6.68 21.58
CA ALA A 10 -6.84 6.78 22.16
C ALA A 10 -7.42 5.43 22.61
N ALA A 11 -6.96 4.31 22.04
CA ALA A 11 -7.37 2.96 22.43
C ALA A 11 -6.77 2.55 23.79
N ALA A 12 -7.58 1.95 24.68
CA ALA A 12 -7.08 1.39 25.93
C ALA A 12 -6.17 0.17 25.67
N GLY A 13 -5.25 -0.13 26.60
CA GLY A 13 -4.12 -1.06 26.38
C GLY A 13 -4.41 -2.34 25.58
N GLU A 14 -5.41 -3.13 25.99
CA GLU A 14 -5.74 -4.37 25.27
C GLU A 14 -6.36 -4.13 23.88
N GLU A 15 -7.18 -3.09 23.72
CA GLU A 15 -7.76 -2.69 22.43
C GLU A 15 -6.67 -2.26 21.45
N ARG A 16 -5.67 -1.52 21.95
CA ARG A 16 -4.49 -1.12 21.17
C ARG A 16 -3.70 -2.32 20.67
N ASP A 17 -3.49 -3.31 21.53
CA ASP A 17 -2.72 -4.50 21.17
C ASP A 17 -3.49 -5.43 20.23
N ALA A 18 -4.81 -5.55 20.41
CA ALA A 18 -5.68 -6.25 19.47
C ALA A 18 -5.65 -5.57 18.09
N PHE A 19 -5.77 -4.25 18.05
CA PHE A 19 -5.69 -3.47 16.81
C PHE A 19 -4.34 -3.64 16.10
N ARG A 20 -3.24 -3.57 16.84
CA ARG A 20 -1.88 -3.80 16.29
C ARG A 20 -1.73 -5.20 15.71
N ARG A 21 -2.27 -6.21 16.38
CA ARG A 21 -2.21 -7.60 15.90
C ARG A 21 -3.02 -7.77 14.62
N ALA A 22 -4.24 -7.25 14.56
CA ALA A 22 -5.07 -7.28 13.36
C ALA A 22 -4.39 -6.57 12.18
N MET A 23 -3.85 -5.37 12.41
CA MET A 23 -3.11 -4.62 11.38
C MET A 23 -1.88 -5.37 10.86
N ALA A 24 -1.14 -6.05 11.75
CA ALA A 24 0.03 -6.82 11.35
C ALA A 24 -0.36 -8.03 10.47
N GLU A 25 -1.47 -8.69 10.76
CA GLU A 25 -2.01 -9.80 9.98
C GLU A 25 -2.47 -9.35 8.59
N ASP A 26 -3.17 -8.21 8.51
CA ASP A 26 -3.60 -7.61 7.23
C ASP A 26 -2.41 -7.21 6.35
N LEU A 27 -1.39 -6.59 6.95
CA LEU A 27 -0.14 -6.23 6.27
C LEU A 27 0.60 -7.46 5.74
N GLU A 28 0.66 -8.54 6.52
CA GLU A 28 1.28 -9.79 6.09
C GLU A 28 0.49 -10.44 4.95
N THR A 29 -0.84 -10.40 5.02
CA THR A 29 -1.73 -10.88 3.94
C THR A 29 -1.53 -10.07 2.65
N ALA A 30 -1.45 -8.74 2.76
CA ALA A 30 -1.13 -7.85 1.64
C ALA A 30 0.27 -8.11 1.08
N ARG A 31 1.26 -8.38 1.94
CA ARG A 31 2.63 -8.68 1.54
C ARG A 31 2.73 -10.00 0.77
N ARG A 32 1.93 -11.00 1.12
CA ARG A 32 1.86 -12.28 0.38
C ARG A 32 1.20 -12.13 -0.99
N SER A 33 0.36 -11.12 -1.17
CA SER A 33 -0.36 -10.85 -2.41
C SER A 33 0.36 -9.82 -3.32
N ARG A 34 1.70 -9.70 -3.21
CA ARG A 34 2.55 -8.86 -4.10
C ARG A 34 2.19 -9.09 -5.57
N GLY A 35 1.67 -8.05 -6.23
CA GLY A 35 1.27 -8.07 -7.64
C GLY A 35 -0.19 -8.47 -7.91
N GLY A 36 -1.01 -8.62 -6.86
CA GLY A 36 -2.46 -8.78 -6.98
C GLY A 36 -3.19 -7.49 -7.39
N ARG A 37 -4.49 -7.59 -7.69
CA ARG A 37 -5.33 -6.44 -8.12
C ARG A 37 -5.27 -5.31 -7.07
N GLY A 38 -4.76 -4.15 -7.47
CA GLY A 38 -4.61 -2.96 -6.61
C GLY A 38 -3.23 -2.81 -5.94
N PHE A 39 -2.35 -3.80 -6.05
CA PHE A 39 -0.98 -3.75 -5.54
C PHE A 39 0.04 -3.74 -6.68
N LEU A 40 1.11 -2.95 -6.52
CA LEU A 40 2.20 -2.92 -7.48
C LEU A 40 3.33 -3.86 -7.02
N PRO A 41 4.02 -4.56 -7.94
CA PRO A 41 5.20 -5.35 -7.62
C PRO A 41 6.39 -4.41 -7.38
N ALA A 42 6.41 -3.71 -6.26
CA ALA A 42 7.48 -2.79 -5.88
C ALA A 42 7.96 -3.14 -4.47
N GLU A 43 9.26 -3.41 -4.34
CA GLU A 43 9.89 -3.69 -3.04
C GLU A 43 10.65 -2.48 -2.50
N ARG A 44 11.15 -1.63 -3.39
CA ARG A 44 11.88 -0.41 -3.07
C ARG A 44 11.20 0.81 -3.70
N PRO A 45 11.40 2.02 -3.14
CA PRO A 45 10.86 3.25 -3.73
C PRO A 45 11.25 3.44 -5.22
N ALA A 46 12.44 2.99 -5.61
CA ALA A 46 12.88 3.01 -7.00
C ALA A 46 12.04 2.11 -7.93
N ASP A 47 11.55 0.97 -7.43
CA ASP A 47 10.73 0.04 -8.22
C ASP A 47 9.36 0.64 -8.51
N LEU A 48 8.79 1.39 -7.54
CA LEU A 48 7.56 2.14 -7.72
C LEU A 48 7.71 3.17 -8.85
N ALA A 49 8.79 3.94 -8.86
CA ALA A 49 9.06 4.93 -9.88
C ALA A 49 9.20 4.29 -11.28
N ARG A 50 9.84 3.12 -11.38
CA ARG A 50 9.95 2.37 -12.64
C ARG A 50 8.59 1.87 -13.12
N THR A 51 7.82 1.23 -12.25
CA THR A 51 6.50 0.66 -12.57
C THR A 51 5.51 1.76 -12.97
N LEU A 52 5.36 2.80 -12.15
CA LEU A 52 4.48 3.93 -12.47
C LEU A 52 4.96 4.74 -13.68
N GLY A 53 6.28 4.90 -13.85
CA GLY A 53 6.86 5.59 -15.00
C GLY A 53 6.61 4.84 -16.31
N ARG A 54 6.66 3.50 -16.30
CA ARG A 54 6.29 2.65 -17.43
C ARG A 54 4.82 2.84 -17.81
N ASP A 55 3.92 2.69 -16.83
CA ASP A 55 2.48 2.87 -17.01
C ASP A 55 2.10 4.23 -17.59
N ARG A 56 2.74 5.30 -17.11
CA ARG A 56 2.52 6.67 -17.62
C ARG A 56 2.95 6.80 -19.07
N ARG A 57 4.06 6.17 -19.46
CA ARG A 57 4.55 6.16 -20.85
C ARG A 57 3.62 5.37 -21.77
N GLU A 58 3.21 4.18 -21.37
CA GLU A 58 2.25 3.37 -22.15
C GLU A 58 0.91 4.11 -22.34
N ARG A 59 0.37 4.75 -21.28
CA ARG A 59 -0.83 5.59 -21.37
C ARG A 59 -0.65 6.81 -22.27
N ARG A 60 0.55 7.38 -22.35
CA ARG A 60 0.85 8.50 -23.25
C ARG A 60 0.88 8.03 -24.71
N LEU A 61 1.50 6.89 -24.99
CA LEU A 61 1.55 6.32 -26.34
C LEU A 61 0.15 5.97 -26.86
N ARG A 62 -0.70 5.36 -26.01
CA ARG A 62 -2.10 5.07 -26.38
C ARG A 62 -2.90 6.32 -26.71
N ARG A 63 -2.66 7.43 -26.00
CA ARG A 63 -3.31 8.72 -26.28
C ARG A 63 -2.80 9.41 -27.55
N LEU A 64 -1.59 9.10 -28.00
CA LEU A 64 -1.01 9.66 -29.22
C LEU A 64 -1.32 8.81 -30.47
N ALA A 65 -1.70 7.56 -30.27
CA ALA A 65 -2.00 6.61 -31.34
C ALA A 65 -3.50 6.53 -31.70
N GLY A 66 -4.36 7.31 -31.03
CA GLY A 66 -5.79 7.46 -31.33
C GLY A 66 -6.11 8.93 -31.54
#